data_AF-A0A166RZJ3-F1
#
_entry.id   AF-A0A166RZJ3-F1
#
_cell.length_a   1.000
_cell.length_b   1.000
_cell.length_c   1.000
_cell.angle_alpha   90.00
_cell.angle_beta   90.00
_cell.angle_gamma   90.00
#
_symmetry.space_group_name_H-M   'P 1'
#
loop_
_entity.id
_entity.type
_entity.pdbx_description
1 polymer ?
#
loop_
_entity_poly.entity_id
_entity_poly.type
_entity_poly.pdbx_seq_one_letter_code
_entity_poly.pdbx_strand_id
1 'polypeptide(L)'
;MTDEDAFIMSLAENIARRGHRPLEILADIELLLARDYTIDDIITRTGLSEKYVRDIVFLLEKGEERLIEAVQNSTIPWTTALETARAKHDDENLGDMLEEAYKTGQLKGHQITDAKRLIEKRREKGPKTGGDRPKLPNSAHSLVKTYQREVARQHKLMLKTDHAHQQLLLVVQGLKRLFADEHFVTLLRAEGLDSLPKYLADRIETA
;
A
#
# COMPACT_ATOMS: atom_id res chain seq x y z
N MET A 1 8.65 0.43 -34.46
CA MET A 1 8.26 0.16 -33.06
C MET A 1 6.77 0.41 -32.98
N THR A 2 5.99 -0.59 -32.58
CA THR A 2 4.55 -0.43 -32.37
C THR A 2 4.29 0.20 -31.01
N ASP A 3 3.12 0.80 -30.80
CA ASP A 3 2.73 1.36 -29.49
C ASP A 3 2.73 0.30 -28.39
N GLU A 4 2.52 -0.96 -28.76
CA GLU A 4 2.58 -2.11 -27.86
C GLU A 4 4.01 -2.42 -27.41
N ASP A 5 4.99 -2.39 -28.31
CA ASP A 5 6.40 -2.57 -27.95
C ASP A 5 6.91 -1.45 -27.03
N ALA A 6 6.48 -0.21 -27.28
CA ALA A 6 6.81 0.95 -26.45
C ALA A 6 6.20 0.84 -25.05
N PHE A 7 4.95 0.35 -24.95
CA PHE A 7 4.29 0.09 -23.67
C PHE A 7 5.00 -1.01 -22.87
N ILE A 8 5.37 -2.12 -23.51
CA ILE A 8 6.09 -3.21 -22.87
C ILE A 8 7.47 -2.77 -22.42
N MET A 9 8.18 -1.96 -23.21
CA MET A 9 9.45 -1.36 -22.79
C MET A 9 9.25 -0.42 -21.59
N SER A 10 8.20 0.40 -21.57
CA SER A 10 7.88 1.24 -20.41
C SER A 10 7.58 0.41 -19.17
N LEU A 11 6.88 -0.73 -19.30
CA LEU A 11 6.56 -1.61 -18.18
C LEU A 11 7.80 -2.35 -17.67
N ALA A 12 8.60 -2.89 -18.58
CA ALA A 12 9.87 -3.54 -18.27
C ALA A 12 10.85 -2.56 -17.61
N GLU A 13 10.94 -1.33 -18.11
CA GLU A 13 11.75 -0.26 -17.51
C GLU A 13 11.21 0.13 -16.13
N ASN A 14 9.89 0.16 -15.97
CA ASN A 14 9.25 0.43 -14.68
C ASN A 14 9.51 -0.70 -13.66
N ILE A 15 9.57 -1.96 -14.09
CA ILE A 15 9.93 -3.14 -13.27
C ILE A 15 11.45 -3.23 -13.03
N ALA A 16 12.28 -2.57 -13.85
CA ALA A 16 13.74 -2.58 -13.71
C ALA A 16 14.28 -1.44 -12.82
N ARG A 17 13.46 -0.43 -12.47
CA ARG A 17 13.88 0.73 -11.66
C ARG A 17 13.91 0.44 -10.15
N ARG A 18 15.11 0.33 -9.56
CA ARG A 18 15.36 0.12 -8.12
C ARG A 18 14.40 0.88 -7.18
N GLY A 19 13.49 0.16 -6.52
CA GLY A 19 12.62 0.69 -5.45
C GLY A 19 11.15 0.26 -5.47
N HIS A 20 10.78 -0.83 -6.14
CA HIS A 20 9.38 -1.20 -6.32
C HIS A 20 8.63 -1.42 -5.01
N ARG A 21 7.37 -0.95 -5.00
CA ARG A 21 6.39 -1.48 -4.06
C ARG A 21 5.96 -2.85 -4.58
N PRO A 22 6.00 -3.91 -3.77
CA PRO A 22 5.61 -5.25 -4.21
C PRO A 22 4.21 -5.34 -4.87
N LEU A 23 3.32 -4.38 -4.60
CA LEU A 23 2.00 -4.20 -5.24
C LEU A 23 2.06 -3.82 -6.73
N GLU A 24 3.05 -3.03 -7.13
CA GLU A 24 3.21 -2.56 -8.51
C GLU A 24 3.67 -3.70 -9.41
N ILE A 25 4.63 -4.51 -8.96
CA ILE A 25 5.09 -5.69 -9.71
C ILE A 25 3.95 -6.69 -9.92
N LEU A 26 3.09 -6.89 -8.92
CA LEU A 26 1.94 -7.75 -9.08
C LEU A 26 0.97 -7.21 -10.13
N ALA A 27 0.64 -5.92 -10.07
CA ALA A 27 -0.30 -5.31 -11.01
C ALA A 27 0.25 -5.36 -12.45
N ASP A 28 1.56 -5.21 -12.61
CA ASP A 28 2.24 -5.32 -13.90
C ASP A 28 2.22 -6.76 -14.44
N ILE A 29 2.47 -7.77 -13.60
CA ILE A 29 2.36 -9.19 -13.99
C ILE A 29 0.92 -9.54 -14.34
N GLU A 30 -0.06 -9.12 -13.55
CA GLU A 30 -1.49 -9.34 -13.81
C GLU A 30 -1.91 -8.71 -15.15
N LEU A 31 -1.40 -7.51 -15.46
CA LEU A 31 -1.65 -6.85 -16.73
C LEU A 31 -1.02 -7.58 -17.93
N LEU A 32 0.20 -8.11 -17.77
CA LEU A 32 0.85 -8.91 -18.82
C LEU A 32 0.07 -10.19 -19.09
N LEU A 33 -0.37 -10.90 -18.04
CA LEU A 33 -1.21 -12.09 -18.18
C LEU A 33 -2.55 -11.77 -18.86
N ALA A 34 -3.17 -10.64 -18.52
CA ALA A 34 -4.43 -10.19 -19.13
C ALA A 34 -4.31 -9.83 -20.62
N ARG A 35 -3.09 -9.72 -21.15
CA ARG A 35 -2.78 -9.49 -22.57
C ARG A 35 -2.23 -10.74 -23.26
N ASP A 36 -2.49 -11.92 -22.69
CA ASP A 36 -2.09 -13.22 -23.22
C ASP A 36 -0.56 -13.44 -23.33
N TYR A 37 0.24 -12.67 -22.59
CA TYR A 37 1.67 -12.97 -22.46
C TYR A 37 1.89 -14.22 -21.62
N THR A 38 2.78 -15.10 -22.07
CA THR A 38 3.13 -16.31 -21.33
C THR A 38 4.06 -16.02 -20.16
N ILE A 39 4.15 -16.95 -19.20
CA ILE A 39 5.10 -16.87 -18.09
C ILE A 39 6.54 -16.65 -18.62
N ASP A 40 6.91 -17.34 -19.70
CA ASP A 40 8.25 -17.26 -20.28
C ASP A 40 8.50 -15.90 -20.94
N ASP A 41 7.47 -15.29 -21.56
CA ASP A 41 7.54 -13.92 -22.07
C ASP A 41 7.75 -12.91 -20.95
N ILE A 42 7.02 -13.08 -19.84
CA ILE A 42 7.12 -12.18 -18.67
C ILE A 42 8.53 -12.27 -18.08
N ILE A 43 9.06 -13.48 -17.86
CA ILE A 43 10.42 -13.67 -17.35
C ILE A 43 11.45 -12.98 -18.25
N THR A 44 11.37 -13.24 -19.56
CA THR A 44 12.34 -12.73 -20.53
C THR A 44 12.30 -11.20 -20.63
N ARG A 45 11.11 -10.61 -20.57
CA ARG A 45 10.91 -9.17 -20.75
C ARG A 45 11.11 -8.35 -19.47
N THR A 46 10.84 -8.94 -18.30
CA THR A 46 10.94 -8.23 -17.01
C THR A 46 12.25 -8.51 -16.27
N GLY A 47 12.95 -9.59 -16.60
CA GLY A 47 14.17 -10.02 -15.90
C GLY A 47 13.91 -10.56 -14.49
N LEU A 48 12.65 -10.78 -14.11
CA LEU A 48 12.29 -11.39 -12.83
C LEU A 48 12.67 -12.88 -12.80
N SER A 49 12.98 -13.40 -11.61
CA SER A 49 13.29 -14.82 -11.47
C SER A 49 12.07 -15.67 -11.82
N GLU A 50 12.28 -16.78 -12.53
CA GLU A 50 11.22 -17.72 -12.92
C GLU A 50 10.36 -18.15 -11.73
N LYS A 51 11.00 -18.52 -10.61
CA LYS A 51 10.31 -18.93 -9.38
C LYS A 51 9.32 -17.87 -8.91
N TYR A 52 9.76 -16.61 -8.85
CA TYR A 52 8.94 -15.49 -8.40
C TYR A 52 7.72 -15.24 -9.30
N VAL A 53 7.93 -15.27 -10.63
CA VAL A 53 6.82 -15.10 -11.60
C VAL A 53 5.81 -16.24 -11.46
N ARG A 54 6.27 -17.50 -11.42
CA ARG A 54 5.40 -18.68 -11.28
C ARG A 54 4.59 -18.65 -9.98
N ASP A 55 5.24 -18.27 -8.87
CA ASP A 55 4.58 -18.19 -7.57
C ASP A 55 3.52 -17.07 -7.52
N ILE A 56 3.78 -15.91 -8.15
CA ILE A 56 2.79 -14.82 -8.27
C ILE A 56 1.60 -15.28 -9.11
N VAL A 57 1.87 -15.86 -10.29
CA VAL A 57 0.83 -16.37 -11.20
C VAL A 57 -0.06 -17.37 -10.47
N PHE A 58 0.53 -18.30 -9.71
CA PHE A 58 -0.22 -19.26 -8.90
C PHE A 58 -1.19 -18.60 -7.91
N LEU A 59 -0.74 -17.57 -7.18
CA LEU A 59 -1.59 -16.86 -6.23
C LEU A 59 -2.69 -16.04 -6.92
N LEU A 60 -2.38 -15.46 -8.09
CA LEU A 60 -3.36 -14.72 -8.91
C LEU A 60 -4.45 -15.65 -9.47
N GLU A 61 -4.06 -16.80 -10.02
CA GLU A 61 -5.01 -17.82 -10.54
C GLU A 61 -5.94 -18.36 -9.45
N LYS A 62 -5.44 -18.47 -8.21
CA LYS A 62 -6.25 -18.85 -7.04
C LYS A 62 -7.10 -17.69 -6.49
N GLY A 63 -6.89 -16.46 -6.95
CA GLY A 63 -7.57 -15.27 -6.45
C GLY A 63 -7.15 -14.88 -5.02
N GLU A 64 -5.93 -15.24 -4.60
CA GLU A 64 -5.39 -15.07 -3.25
C GLU A 64 -4.84 -13.67 -2.97
N GLU A 65 -5.62 -12.66 -3.34
CA GLU A 65 -5.29 -11.24 -3.21
C GLU A 65 -4.85 -10.83 -1.80
N ARG A 66 -5.46 -11.43 -0.77
CA ARG A 66 -5.18 -11.13 0.63
C ARG A 66 -3.86 -11.71 1.11
N LEU A 67 -3.51 -12.91 0.66
CA LEU A 67 -2.22 -13.51 0.99
C LEU A 67 -1.10 -12.73 0.32
N ILE A 68 -1.33 -12.29 -0.91
CA ILE A 68 -0.34 -11.47 -1.62
C ILE A 68 -0.12 -10.16 -0.89
N GLU A 69 -1.19 -9.44 -0.50
CA GLU A 69 -1.08 -8.19 0.27
C GLU A 69 -0.27 -8.38 1.58
N ALA A 70 -0.50 -9.49 2.28
CA ALA A 70 0.21 -9.78 3.53
C ALA A 70 1.71 -10.03 3.32
N VAL A 71 2.11 -10.67 2.22
CA VAL A 71 3.54 -10.84 1.94
C VAL A 71 4.20 -9.51 1.56
N GLN A 72 3.51 -8.69 0.78
CA GLN A 72 4.01 -7.39 0.34
C GLN A 72 4.28 -6.44 1.52
N ASN A 73 3.45 -6.54 2.56
CA ASN A 73 3.62 -5.78 3.81
C ASN A 73 4.60 -6.43 4.79
N SER A 74 5.31 -7.49 4.39
CA SER A 74 6.22 -8.29 5.25
C SER A 74 5.55 -8.88 6.49
N THR A 75 4.22 -8.98 6.48
CA THR A 75 3.42 -9.55 7.58
C THR A 75 3.66 -11.05 7.69
N ILE A 76 3.73 -11.73 6.54
CA ILE A 76 4.12 -13.13 6.45
C ILE A 76 5.17 -13.34 5.34
N PRO A 77 6.03 -14.35 5.44
CA PRO A 77 6.92 -14.76 4.37
C PRO A 77 6.16 -15.31 3.15
N TRP A 78 6.81 -15.23 1.99
CA TRP A 78 6.30 -15.74 0.71
C TRP A 78 6.01 -17.23 0.74
N THR A 79 6.87 -18.02 1.39
CA THR A 79 6.70 -19.48 1.54
C THR A 79 5.40 -19.82 2.26
N THR A 80 5.13 -19.15 3.38
CA THR A 80 3.90 -19.34 4.17
C THR A 80 2.65 -18.98 3.38
N ALA A 81 2.69 -17.91 2.57
CA ALA A 81 1.56 -17.56 1.72
C ALA A 81 1.27 -18.62 0.66
N LEU A 82 2.30 -19.15 0.01
CA LEU A 82 2.15 -20.22 -0.98
C LEU A 82 1.60 -21.51 -0.39
N GLU A 83 2.13 -21.92 0.76
CA GLU A 83 1.65 -23.12 1.44
C GLU A 83 0.19 -22.94 1.89
N THR A 84 -0.16 -21.75 2.40
CA THR A 84 -1.54 -21.42 2.78
C THR A 84 -2.50 -21.42 1.57
N ALA A 85 -2.03 -20.98 0.40
CA ALA A 85 -2.81 -21.02 -0.84
C ALA A 85 -2.93 -22.43 -1.42
N ARG A 86 -1.95 -23.31 -1.18
CA ARG A 86 -1.98 -24.73 -1.57
C ARG A 86 -2.87 -25.56 -0.64
N ALA A 87 -2.91 -25.21 0.64
CA ALA A 87 -3.79 -25.84 1.62
C ALA A 87 -5.27 -25.62 1.28
N LYS A 88 -6.09 -26.65 1.48
CA LYS A 88 -7.54 -26.54 1.29
C LYS A 88 -8.15 -25.66 2.39
N HIS A 89 -9.34 -25.11 2.14
CA HIS A 89 -9.99 -24.12 3.00
C HIS A 89 -10.18 -24.59 4.47
N ASP A 90 -10.33 -25.90 4.65
CA ASP A 90 -10.54 -26.58 5.94
C ASP A 90 -9.37 -27.48 6.37
N ASP A 91 -8.16 -27.21 5.87
CA ASP A 91 -7.00 -28.03 6.20
C ASP A 91 -6.60 -27.82 7.66
N GLU A 92 -6.85 -28.82 8.51
CA GLU A 92 -6.38 -28.86 9.91
C GLU A 92 -4.85 -28.81 9.97
N ASN A 93 -4.17 -29.31 8.93
CA ASN A 93 -2.71 -29.31 8.83
C ASN A 93 -2.09 -27.91 8.71
N LEU A 94 -2.90 -26.87 8.43
CA LEU A 94 -2.41 -25.50 8.33
C LEU A 94 -1.91 -24.96 9.68
N GLY A 95 -2.51 -25.42 10.79
CA GLY A 95 -2.05 -25.08 12.14
C GLY A 95 -0.67 -25.66 12.44
N ASP A 96 -0.50 -26.95 12.14
CA ASP A 96 0.75 -27.69 12.32
C ASP A 96 1.88 -27.12 11.44
N MET A 97 1.54 -26.73 10.21
CA MET A 97 2.46 -26.08 9.28
C MET A 97 3.02 -24.76 9.84
N LEU A 98 2.17 -23.90 10.42
CA LEU A 98 2.63 -22.65 11.03
C LEU A 98 3.50 -22.89 12.26
N GLU A 99 3.19 -23.93 13.02
CA GLU A 99 3.98 -24.33 14.19
C GLU A 99 5.35 -24.86 13.78
N GLU A 100 5.42 -25.67 12.72
CA GLU A 100 6.68 -26.17 12.17
C GLU A 100 7.52 -25.03 11.55
N ALA A 101 6.88 -24.10 10.83
CA ALA A 101 7.53 -22.90 10.31
C ALA A 101 8.10 -22.01 11.43
N TYR A 102 7.51 -22.02 12.62
CA TYR A 102 8.09 -21.37 13.80
C TYR A 102 9.29 -22.14 14.35
N LYS A 103 9.16 -23.45 14.56
CA LYS A 103 10.22 -24.31 15.10
C LYS A 103 11.48 -24.29 14.23
N THR A 104 11.30 -24.24 12.91
CA THR A 104 12.38 -24.16 11.92
C THR A 104 12.92 -22.74 11.72
N GLY A 105 12.32 -21.72 12.36
CA GLY A 105 12.77 -20.33 12.28
C GLY A 105 12.36 -19.57 11.02
N GLN A 106 11.50 -20.16 10.17
CA GLN A 106 10.96 -19.50 8.97
C GLN A 106 9.97 -18.38 9.31
N LEU A 107 9.25 -18.52 10.43
CA LEU A 107 8.37 -17.51 10.99
C LEU A 107 8.90 -17.01 12.34
N LYS A 108 8.91 -15.70 12.54
CA LYS A 108 9.13 -15.08 13.86
C LYS A 108 7.84 -15.11 14.69
N GLY A 109 7.96 -15.04 16.02
CA GLY A 109 6.83 -15.12 16.94
C GLY A 109 5.64 -14.19 16.61
N HIS A 110 5.92 -12.94 16.22
CA HIS A 110 4.87 -12.00 15.78
C HIS A 110 4.21 -12.43 14.46
N GLN A 111 4.99 -12.94 13.49
CA GLN A 111 4.52 -13.36 12.17
C GLN A 111 3.59 -14.57 12.24
N ILE A 112 3.74 -15.44 13.25
CA ILE A 112 2.80 -16.56 13.46
C ILE A 112 1.43 -16.04 13.87
N THR A 113 1.42 -15.06 14.77
CA THR A 113 0.17 -14.47 15.26
C THR A 113 -0.54 -13.76 14.11
N ASP A 114 0.22 -13.02 13.30
CA ASP A 114 -0.30 -12.34 12.12
C ASP A 114 -0.75 -13.32 11.04
N ALA A 115 -0.02 -14.42 10.82
CA ALA A 115 -0.42 -15.50 9.90
C ALA A 115 -1.73 -16.16 10.34
N LYS A 116 -1.86 -16.51 11.63
CA LYS A 116 -3.10 -17.08 12.18
C LYS A 116 -4.30 -16.15 11.96
N ARG A 117 -4.15 -14.87 12.32
CA ARG A 117 -5.20 -13.86 12.08
C ARG A 117 -5.53 -13.70 10.60
N LEU A 118 -4.52 -13.71 9.73
CA LEU A 118 -4.70 -13.60 8.29
C LEU A 118 -5.53 -14.77 7.74
N ILE A 119 -5.21 -15.98 8.17
CA ILE A 119 -5.89 -17.23 7.79
C ILE A 119 -7.34 -17.22 8.28
N GLU A 120 -7.58 -16.87 9.54
CA GLU A 120 -8.94 -16.73 10.08
C GLU A 120 -9.75 -15.72 9.28
N LYS A 121 -9.18 -14.54 9.02
CA LYS A 121 -9.83 -13.51 8.21
C LYS A 121 -10.10 -14.01 6.79
N ARG A 122 -9.18 -14.79 6.18
CA ARG A 122 -9.34 -15.43 4.87
C ARG A 122 -10.48 -16.46 4.90
N ARG A 123 -10.61 -17.26 5.97
CA ARG A 123 -11.73 -18.19 6.15
C ARG A 123 -13.07 -17.46 6.26
N GLU A 124 -13.13 -16.38 7.03
CA GLU A 124 -14.36 -15.60 7.24
C GLU A 124 -14.81 -14.80 6.00
N LYS A 125 -13.86 -14.13 5.34
CA LYS A 125 -14.15 -13.11 4.31
C LYS A 125 -13.69 -13.51 2.90
N GLY A 126 -13.19 -14.73 2.74
CA GLY A 126 -12.65 -15.25 1.49
C GLY A 126 -11.26 -14.71 1.13
N PRO A 127 -10.72 -15.21 0.00
CA PRO A 127 -9.36 -14.92 -0.47
C PRO A 127 -9.20 -13.50 -1.03
N LYS A 128 -10.30 -12.86 -1.44
CA LYS A 128 -10.30 -11.49 -1.95
C LYS A 128 -10.19 -10.46 -0.83
N THR A 129 -9.53 -9.34 -1.10
CA THR A 129 -9.55 -8.18 -0.22
C THR A 129 -10.84 -7.40 -0.51
N GLY A 130 -11.71 -7.22 0.48
CA GLY A 130 -13.00 -6.50 0.31
C GLY A 130 -12.87 -4.98 0.07
N GLY A 131 -11.68 -4.52 -0.30
CA GLY A 131 -11.47 -3.17 -0.80
C GLY A 131 -11.77 -3.15 -2.29
N ASP A 132 -12.31 -2.02 -2.75
CA ASP A 132 -12.55 -1.71 -4.16
C ASP A 132 -11.19 -1.59 -4.88
N ARG A 133 -10.51 -2.72 -5.10
CA ARG A 133 -9.45 -2.78 -6.10
C ARG A 133 -10.16 -2.57 -7.43
N PRO A 134 -9.87 -1.49 -8.17
CA PRO A 134 -10.44 -1.33 -9.48
C PRO A 134 -9.98 -2.55 -10.29
N LYS A 135 -10.94 -3.42 -10.65
CA LYS A 135 -10.68 -4.52 -11.58
C LYS A 135 -9.84 -3.97 -12.73
N LEU A 136 -8.69 -4.59 -12.99
CA LEU A 136 -7.86 -4.22 -14.15
C LEU A 136 -8.78 -4.25 -15.38
N PRO A 137 -8.99 -3.12 -16.07
CA PRO A 137 -9.89 -3.13 -17.19
C PRO A 137 -9.11 -3.61 -18.42
N ASN A 138 -9.78 -4.44 -19.21
CA ASN A 138 -9.22 -5.32 -20.26
C ASN A 138 -8.61 -4.59 -21.48
N SER A 139 -8.18 -3.33 -21.38
CA SER A 139 -7.49 -2.64 -22.47
C SER A 139 -6.58 -1.50 -22.01
N ALA A 140 -5.52 -1.24 -22.78
CA ALA A 140 -4.51 -0.20 -22.55
C ALA A 140 -5.09 1.21 -22.31
N HIS A 141 -6.25 1.52 -22.90
CA HIS A 141 -6.92 2.82 -22.75
C HIS A 141 -7.47 3.04 -21.33
N SER A 142 -7.78 1.97 -20.61
CA SER A 142 -8.39 2.01 -19.29
C SER A 142 -7.36 2.23 -18.16
N LEU A 143 -6.12 1.78 -18.36
CA LEU A 143 -5.00 1.99 -17.43
C LEU A 143 -4.65 3.48 -17.35
N VAL A 144 -4.58 4.15 -18.51
CA VAL A 144 -4.36 5.60 -18.59
C VAL A 144 -5.44 6.36 -17.83
N LYS A 145 -6.70 5.95 -17.93
CA LYS A 145 -7.83 6.60 -17.24
C LYS A 145 -7.81 6.37 -15.73
N THR A 146 -7.42 5.18 -15.28
CA THR A 146 -7.30 4.87 -13.84
C THR A 146 -6.09 5.56 -13.22
N TYR A 147 -4.96 5.59 -13.92
CA TYR A 147 -3.79 6.37 -13.53
C TYR A 147 -4.09 7.87 -13.47
N GLN A 148 -4.75 8.43 -14.49
CA GLN A 148 -5.19 9.83 -14.49
C GLN A 148 -6.12 10.15 -13.31
N ARG A 149 -7.01 9.22 -12.93
CA ARG A 149 -7.87 9.38 -11.75
C ARG A 149 -7.07 9.39 -10.45
N GLU A 150 -6.09 8.52 -10.30
CA GLU A 150 -5.26 8.48 -9.10
C GLU A 150 -4.35 9.72 -9.00
N VAL A 151 -3.75 10.16 -10.11
CA VAL A 151 -2.99 11.42 -10.18
C VAL A 151 -3.88 12.62 -9.83
N ALA A 152 -5.10 12.68 -10.37
CA ALA A 152 -6.07 13.73 -10.04
C ALA A 152 -6.48 13.70 -8.55
N ARG A 153 -6.60 12.51 -7.96
CA ARG A 153 -6.89 12.33 -6.53
C ARG A 153 -5.75 12.84 -5.66
N GLN A 154 -4.50 12.49 -6.01
CA GLN A 154 -3.30 12.96 -5.30
C GLN A 154 -3.12 14.47 -5.41
N HIS A 155 -3.29 15.05 -6.61
CA HIS A 155 -3.29 16.49 -6.80
C HIS A 155 -4.34 17.18 -5.92
N LYS A 156 -5.58 16.66 -5.88
CA LYS A 156 -6.64 17.22 -5.04
C LYS A 156 -6.30 17.14 -3.55
N LEU A 157 -5.62 16.09 -3.11
CA LEU A 157 -5.17 15.97 -1.72
C LEU A 157 -4.09 17.00 -1.40
N MET A 158 -3.10 17.16 -2.30
CA MET A 158 -2.04 18.16 -2.18
C MET A 158 -2.59 19.59 -2.11
N LEU A 159 -3.54 19.93 -2.99
CA LEU A 159 -4.24 21.21 -2.96
C LEU A 159 -4.98 21.46 -1.63
N LYS A 160 -5.60 20.42 -1.06
CA LYS A 160 -6.25 20.52 0.26
C LYS A 160 -5.24 20.72 1.39
N THR A 161 -4.12 20.02 1.36
CA THR A 161 -3.07 20.16 2.38
C THR A 161 -2.42 21.54 2.31
N ASP A 162 -2.18 22.05 1.10
CA ASP A 162 -1.61 23.39 0.90
C ASP A 162 -2.56 24.47 1.41
N HIS A 163 -3.85 24.37 1.10
CA HIS A 163 -4.86 25.30 1.61
C HIS A 163 -4.95 25.26 3.14
N ALA A 164 -4.98 24.06 3.75
CA ALA A 164 -4.99 23.91 5.21
C ALA A 164 -3.72 24.49 5.85
N HIS A 165 -2.57 24.31 5.21
CA HIS A 165 -1.30 24.87 5.67
C HIS A 165 -1.29 26.41 5.59
N GLN A 166 -1.79 26.99 4.50
CA GLN A 166 -1.92 28.44 4.35
C GLN A 166 -2.86 29.05 5.40
N GLN A 167 -4.00 28.42 5.66
CA GLN A 167 -4.91 28.88 6.72
C GLN A 167 -4.28 28.79 8.10
N LEU A 168 -3.56 27.69 8.39
CA LEU A 168 -2.86 27.54 9.66
C LEU A 168 -1.76 28.60 9.83
N LEU A 169 -0.99 28.91 8.78
CA LEU A 169 0.02 29.97 8.81
C LEU A 169 -0.61 31.34 9.08
N LEU A 170 -1.74 31.65 8.43
CA LEU A 170 -2.46 32.90 8.66
C LEU A 170 -2.90 33.03 10.13
N VAL A 171 -3.48 31.96 10.69
CA VAL A 171 -3.91 31.93 12.10
C VAL A 171 -2.71 32.09 13.03
N VAL A 172 -1.62 31.35 12.81
CA VAL A 172 -0.41 31.45 13.63
C VAL A 172 0.19 32.86 13.57
N GLN A 173 0.26 33.48 12.39
CA GLN A 173 0.76 34.86 12.25
C GLN A 173 -0.15 35.89 12.92
N GLY A 174 -1.48 35.74 12.81
CA GLY A 174 -2.44 36.59 13.49
C GLY A 174 -2.31 36.49 15.00
N LEU A 175 -2.24 35.26 15.53
CA LEU A 175 -2.01 35.01 16.96
C LEU A 175 -0.67 35.58 17.41
N LYS A 176 0.43 35.40 16.66
CA LYS A 176 1.73 36.02 16.99
C LYS A 176 1.63 37.53 17.15
N ARG A 177 0.92 38.23 16.25
CA ARG A 177 0.72 39.69 16.35
C ARG A 177 -0.13 40.08 17.57
N LEU A 178 -1.18 39.33 17.86
CA LEU A 178 -2.06 39.58 19.01
C LEU A 178 -1.33 39.32 20.34
N PHE A 179 -0.58 38.23 20.46
CA PHE A 179 0.20 37.88 21.66
C PHE A 179 1.45 38.74 21.86
N ALA A 180 1.91 39.47 20.83
CA ALA A 180 2.98 40.45 20.97
C ALA A 180 2.52 41.74 21.68
N ASP A 181 1.21 41.96 21.84
CA ASP A 181 0.65 43.11 22.57
C ASP A 181 0.44 42.78 24.04
N GLU A 182 1.24 43.39 24.92
CA GLU A 182 1.17 43.19 26.37
C GLU A 182 -0.17 43.61 26.98
N HIS A 183 -0.87 44.61 26.42
CA HIS A 183 -2.18 45.02 26.91
C HIS A 183 -3.23 43.95 26.62
N PHE A 184 -3.16 43.33 25.45
CA PHE A 184 -4.06 42.23 25.05
C PHE A 184 -3.85 40.98 25.92
N VAL A 185 -2.61 40.60 26.21
CA VAL A 185 -2.28 39.46 27.09
C VAL A 185 -2.74 39.72 28.52
N THR A 186 -2.60 40.95 29.00
CA THR A 186 -3.05 41.34 30.35
C THR A 186 -4.57 41.26 30.47
N LEU A 187 -5.30 41.69 29.43
CA LEU A 187 -6.76 41.58 29.36
C LEU A 187 -7.24 40.11 29.31
N LEU A 188 -6.57 39.25 28.53
CA LEU A 188 -6.90 37.82 28.45
C LEU A 188 -6.76 37.11 29.80
N ARG A 189 -5.75 37.46 30.60
CA ARG A 189 -5.60 36.91 31.96
C ARG A 189 -6.69 37.40 32.91
N ALA A 190 -7.09 38.68 32.80
CA ALA A 190 -8.16 39.24 33.63
C ALA A 190 -9.52 38.58 33.35
N GLU A 191 -9.76 38.20 32.08
CA GLU A 191 -11.00 37.54 31.62
C GLU A 191 -10.95 35.99 31.68
N GLY A 192 -9.85 35.40 32.15
CA GLY A 192 -9.71 33.94 32.30
C GLY A 192 -9.61 33.16 30.98
N LEU A 193 -9.15 33.80 29.91
CA LEU A 193 -9.01 33.22 28.56
C LEU A 193 -7.54 33.04 28.16
N ASP A 194 -6.67 32.74 29.12
CA ASP A 194 -5.22 32.62 28.93
C ASP A 194 -4.76 31.25 28.43
N SER A 195 -5.67 30.28 28.29
CA SER A 195 -5.33 28.93 27.82
C SER A 195 -5.26 28.84 26.29
N LEU A 196 -4.16 28.30 25.76
CA LEU A 196 -3.94 28.11 24.32
C LEU A 196 -3.70 26.63 23.99
N PRO A 197 -4.24 26.09 22.87
CA PRO A 197 -3.97 24.70 22.49
C PRO A 197 -2.48 24.45 22.25
N LYS A 198 -1.95 23.37 22.85
CA LYS A 198 -0.51 23.04 22.87
C LYS A 198 0.17 23.08 21.48
N TYR A 199 -0.49 22.54 20.45
CA TYR A 199 0.03 22.55 19.07
C TYR A 199 0.20 23.93 18.45
N LEU A 200 -0.59 24.92 18.89
CA LEU A 200 -0.45 26.31 18.44
C LEU A 200 0.61 27.04 19.28
N ALA A 201 0.69 26.75 20.58
CA ALA A 201 1.69 27.32 21.49
C ALA A 201 3.11 26.97 21.02
N ASP A 202 3.35 25.67 20.77
CA ASP A 202 4.65 25.19 20.27
C ASP A 202 5.06 25.88 18.97
N ARG A 203 4.12 26.12 18.03
CA ARG A 203 4.38 26.80 16.74
C ARG A 203 4.58 28.31 16.85
N ILE A 204 4.06 28.93 17.91
CA ILE A 204 4.28 30.35 18.19
C ILE A 204 5.68 30.55 18.81
N GLU A 205 6.11 29.63 19.69
CA GLU A 205 7.41 29.69 20.39
C GLU A 205 8.61 29.22 19.55
N THR A 206 8.45 28.23 18.66
CA THR A 206 9.58 27.58 17.95
C THR A 206 9.94 28.17 16.57
N ALA A 207 9.25 29.22 16.11
CA ALA A 207 9.47 29.82 14.78
C ALA A 207 9.83 31.30 14.85
#